data_AF-A0A5E8BQD6-F1
#
_entry.id   AF-A0A5E8BQD6-F1
#
_cell.length_a   1.000
_cell.length_b   1.000
_cell.length_c   1.000
_cell.angle_alpha   90.00
_cell.angle_beta   90.00
_cell.angle_gamma   90.00
#
_symmetry.space_group_name_H-M   'P 1'
#
loop_
_entity.id
_entity.type
_entity.pdbx_description
1 polymer ?
#
loop_
_entity_poly.entity_id
_entity_poly.type
_entity_poly.pdbx_seq_one_letter_code
_entity_poly.pdbx_strand_id
1 'polypeptide(L)'
;MKTIFRVILLFLAVLLGVVQGEHTNNWAVLVSTSRFWFNYRHMANVLSMYRTVKRLGIPDSQIILMLSDDVSCNPRNLFPGKVYNNADRALDLYGDNIEVDYRGYEVTVENFIRLLTDRWDGDKQPRSKRLLTDDRSNIFIYMTGHGGNEFLKFQDAEEIGAQDIADAFEQMWEKRRYNEILFMIDTCQANTMYSRFYSPNILAVGSSKLDESSYSHHADTDVGVAVIDRFTYYNLEFLEKVDRQSKTTIADLFASYNPKDIHSNPGIRADLFKRDLKDVLVTDFFGSVQHAEVDNSTHNGTDVDTILKNLMVSEELRDKIVGRGGNTTEVETPEVASSTAAAAAAAGPKEETGKPLPEADDSAHGPLSVLGPATIAAIAAVVFIGSSLVRL
;
A
#
# COMPACT_ATOMS: atom_id res chain seq x y z
N MET A 1 -48.74 -7.04 -27.89
CA MET A 1 -48.35 -7.86 -26.72
C MET A 1 -46.93 -8.43 -26.80
N LYS A 2 -46.53 -9.13 -27.87
CA LYS A 2 -45.20 -9.76 -27.96
C LYS A 2 -44.00 -8.79 -27.87
N THR A 3 -44.14 -7.57 -28.39
CA THR A 3 -43.09 -6.54 -28.36
C THR A 3 -42.91 -5.93 -26.97
N ILE A 4 -44.01 -5.70 -26.25
CA ILE A 4 -44.00 -5.17 -24.87
C ILE A 4 -43.36 -6.19 -23.92
N PHE A 5 -43.64 -7.48 -24.11
CA PHE A 5 -43.04 -8.55 -23.30
C PHE A 5 -41.51 -8.66 -23.50
N ARG A 6 -41.01 -8.44 -24.73
CA ARG A 6 -39.57 -8.41 -25.03
C ARG A 6 -38.85 -7.19 -24.43
N VAL A 7 -39.49 -6.02 -24.45
CA VAL A 7 -38.95 -4.80 -23.82
C VAL A 7 -38.91 -4.94 -22.30
N ILE A 8 -39.94 -5.54 -21.69
CA ILE A 8 -39.96 -5.82 -20.24
C ILE A 8 -38.88 -6.85 -19.87
N LEU A 9 -38.67 -7.91 -20.67
CA LEU A 9 -37.59 -8.87 -20.41
C LEU A 9 -36.18 -8.27 -20.57
N LEU A 10 -35.99 -7.36 -21.54
CA LEU A 10 -34.73 -6.62 -21.69
C LEU A 10 -34.50 -5.66 -20.52
N PHE A 11 -35.54 -4.97 -20.05
CA PHE A 11 -35.45 -4.13 -18.84
C PHE A 11 -35.23 -4.97 -17.58
N LEU A 12 -35.86 -6.14 -17.44
CA LEU A 12 -35.60 -7.06 -16.34
C LEU A 12 -34.19 -7.63 -16.38
N ALA A 13 -33.64 -7.96 -17.56
CA ALA A 13 -32.27 -8.44 -17.71
C ALA A 13 -31.23 -7.35 -17.38
N VAL A 14 -31.53 -6.08 -17.67
CA VAL A 14 -30.69 -4.94 -17.26
C VAL A 14 -30.81 -4.67 -15.75
N LEU A 15 -31.98 -4.91 -15.13
CA LEU A 15 -32.19 -4.81 -13.68
C LEU A 15 -31.63 -6.01 -12.89
N LEU A 16 -31.56 -7.20 -13.50
CA LEU A 16 -30.98 -8.43 -12.93
C LEU A 16 -29.47 -8.55 -13.16
N GLY A 17 -28.88 -7.61 -13.90
CA GLY A 17 -27.48 -7.63 -14.32
C GLY A 17 -26.50 -6.91 -13.40
N VAL A 18 -26.92 -6.44 -12.22
CA VAL A 18 -25.95 -6.07 -11.17
C VAL A 18 -25.61 -7.34 -10.41
N VAL A 19 -24.88 -8.24 -11.08
CA VAL A 19 -24.03 -9.16 -10.34
C VAL A 19 -23.03 -8.24 -9.63
N GLN A 20 -23.11 -8.12 -8.30
CA GLN A 20 -21.96 -7.67 -7.52
C GLN A 20 -20.86 -8.68 -7.85
N GLY A 21 -20.03 -8.36 -8.84
CA GLY A 21 -18.89 -9.19 -9.18
C GLY A 21 -18.04 -9.28 -7.93
N GLU A 22 -17.85 -10.48 -7.41
CA GLU A 22 -16.84 -10.69 -6.39
C GLU A 22 -15.51 -10.17 -6.95
N HIS A 23 -14.79 -9.42 -6.13
CA HIS A 23 -13.46 -8.94 -6.49
C HIS A 23 -12.56 -10.13 -6.85
N THR A 24 -11.67 -9.95 -7.81
CA THR A 24 -10.84 -11.04 -8.35
C THR A 24 -9.45 -11.07 -7.78
N ASN A 25 -9.01 -9.97 -7.17
CA ASN A 25 -7.68 -9.82 -6.62
C ASN A 25 -7.63 -8.69 -5.59
N ASN A 26 -6.63 -8.76 -4.70
CA ASN A 26 -6.36 -7.78 -3.67
C ASN A 26 -4.97 -7.20 -3.84
N TRP A 27 -4.86 -5.88 -3.70
CA TRP A 27 -3.59 -5.15 -3.72
C TRP A 27 -3.38 -4.46 -2.38
N ALA A 28 -2.11 -4.30 -2.00
CA ALA A 28 -1.72 -3.49 -0.85
C ALA A 28 -0.78 -2.35 -1.29
N VAL A 29 -1.01 -1.15 -0.79
CA VAL A 29 -0.09 -0.01 -0.92
C VAL A 29 0.29 0.43 0.48
N LEU A 30 1.53 0.22 0.86
CA LEU A 30 2.00 0.37 2.25
C LEU A 30 3.11 1.43 2.29
N VAL A 31 2.87 2.54 3.00
CA VAL A 31 3.71 3.75 2.91
C VAL A 31 4.17 4.22 4.28
N SER A 32 5.49 4.20 4.50
CA SER A 32 6.13 4.87 5.65
C SER A 32 6.62 6.23 5.19
N THR A 33 5.93 7.29 5.59
CA THR A 33 6.22 8.63 5.08
C THR A 33 7.31 9.34 5.87
N SER A 34 7.70 8.82 7.03
CA SER A 34 8.71 9.45 7.88
C SER A 34 10.11 8.88 7.69
N ARG A 35 11.10 9.72 8.00
CA ARG A 35 12.53 9.38 8.03
C ARG A 35 13.15 9.78 9.36
N PHE A 36 14.42 9.47 9.54
CA PHE A 36 15.27 9.62 10.70
C PHE A 36 15.01 8.60 11.82
N TRP A 37 16.07 8.36 12.60
CA TRP A 37 16.10 7.35 13.65
C TRP A 37 14.94 7.45 14.66
N PHE A 38 14.56 8.67 15.05
CA PHE A 38 13.48 8.90 16.01
C PHE A 38 12.09 8.47 15.51
N ASN A 39 11.98 8.18 14.21
CA ASN A 39 10.75 7.73 13.56
C ASN A 39 10.79 6.24 13.18
N TYR A 40 11.68 5.47 13.81
CA TYR A 40 11.81 4.02 13.69
C TYR A 40 10.46 3.30 13.52
N ARG A 41 9.54 3.59 14.44
CA ARG A 41 8.20 2.99 14.50
C ARG A 41 7.39 3.07 13.20
N HIS A 42 7.49 4.15 12.43
CA HIS A 42 6.70 4.29 11.19
C HIS A 42 7.14 3.27 10.13
N MET A 43 8.45 2.98 10.06
CA MET A 43 8.96 1.93 9.18
C MET A 43 8.58 0.53 9.69
N ALA A 44 8.69 0.30 11.01
CA ALA A 44 8.31 -0.95 11.64
C ALA A 44 6.79 -1.26 11.52
N ASN A 45 5.93 -0.24 11.63
CA ASN A 45 4.49 -0.32 11.42
C ASN A 45 4.17 -0.87 10.01
N VAL A 46 4.78 -0.26 8.99
CA VAL A 46 4.56 -0.64 7.58
C VAL A 46 5.07 -2.04 7.30
N LEU A 47 6.27 -2.39 7.79
CA LEU A 47 6.80 -3.76 7.64
C LEU A 47 5.93 -4.79 8.37
N SER A 48 5.31 -4.42 9.49
CA SER A 48 4.37 -5.29 10.20
C SER A 48 3.09 -5.53 9.39
N MET A 49 2.54 -4.49 8.75
CA MET A 49 1.41 -4.62 7.83
C MET A 49 1.78 -5.44 6.59
N TYR A 50 2.97 -5.23 6.03
CA TYR A 50 3.51 -5.99 4.90
C TYR A 50 3.56 -7.49 5.22
N ARG A 51 4.11 -7.85 6.38
CA ARG A 51 4.10 -9.24 6.85
C ARG A 51 2.69 -9.80 6.97
N THR A 52 1.75 -9.00 7.46
CA THR A 52 0.35 -9.42 7.66
C THR A 52 -0.30 -9.77 6.32
N VAL A 53 -0.21 -8.89 5.32
CA VAL A 53 -0.80 -9.16 3.99
C VAL A 53 -0.12 -10.34 3.29
N LYS A 54 1.20 -10.50 3.44
CA LYS A 54 1.91 -11.70 2.92
C LYS A 54 1.50 -12.99 3.61
N ARG A 55 1.36 -12.96 4.94
CA ARG A 55 0.89 -14.13 5.72
C ARG A 55 -0.51 -14.54 5.23
N LEU A 56 -1.39 -13.57 4.99
CA LEU A 56 -2.73 -13.77 4.46
C LEU A 56 -2.77 -14.03 2.94
N GLY A 57 -1.61 -14.01 2.27
CA GLY A 57 -1.40 -14.61 0.96
C GLY A 57 -1.35 -13.63 -0.22
N ILE A 58 -1.39 -12.31 0.01
CA ILE A 58 -1.16 -11.36 -1.09
C ILE A 58 0.31 -11.52 -1.55
N PRO A 59 0.56 -11.81 -2.84
CA PRO A 59 1.92 -11.96 -3.37
C PRO A 59 2.62 -10.61 -3.50
N ASP A 60 3.96 -10.59 -3.47
CA ASP A 60 4.76 -9.36 -3.60
C ASP A 60 4.44 -8.56 -4.86
N SER A 61 4.12 -9.23 -5.97
CA SER A 61 3.67 -8.59 -7.21
C SER A 61 2.39 -7.76 -7.08
N GLN A 62 1.67 -7.86 -5.96
CA GLN A 62 0.46 -7.11 -5.62
C GLN A 62 0.62 -6.25 -4.35
N ILE A 63 1.85 -6.11 -3.84
CA ILE A 63 2.15 -5.26 -2.69
C ILE A 63 3.13 -4.19 -3.16
N ILE A 64 2.72 -2.93 -3.07
CA ILE A 64 3.60 -1.78 -3.29
C ILE A 64 4.11 -1.29 -1.94
N LEU A 65 5.42 -1.40 -1.72
CA LEU A 65 6.08 -1.05 -0.46
C LEU A 65 6.95 0.21 -0.63
N MET A 66 6.58 1.28 0.07
CA MET A 66 7.32 2.56 0.07
C MET A 66 7.94 2.81 1.46
N LEU A 67 9.27 2.74 1.56
CA LEU A 67 10.02 2.92 2.81
C LEU A 67 11.12 3.97 2.67
N SER A 68 11.23 4.86 3.65
CA SER A 68 12.40 5.75 3.82
C SER A 68 13.71 4.97 3.95
N ASP A 69 13.66 3.73 4.43
CA ASP A 69 14.75 2.74 4.51
C ASP A 69 16.05 3.28 5.12
N ASP A 70 15.93 4.12 6.14
CA ASP A 70 17.05 4.78 6.81
C ASP A 70 17.26 4.32 8.26
N VAL A 71 16.53 3.28 8.66
CA VAL A 71 16.54 2.69 10.01
C VAL A 71 17.30 1.35 10.04
N SER A 72 17.08 0.48 9.05
CA SER A 72 17.67 -0.87 8.96
C SER A 72 19.21 -0.83 9.04
N CYS A 73 19.84 0.05 8.26
CA CYS A 73 21.29 0.25 8.20
C CYS A 73 21.77 1.52 8.93
N ASN A 74 20.96 2.08 9.83
CA ASN A 74 21.36 3.28 10.58
C ASN A 74 22.56 2.97 11.50
N PRO A 75 23.58 3.83 11.61
CA PRO A 75 24.69 3.64 12.56
C PRO A 75 24.26 3.56 14.03
N ARG A 76 23.06 4.05 14.38
CA ARG A 76 22.47 3.92 15.72
C ARG A 76 21.82 2.56 15.97
N ASN A 77 21.57 1.78 14.91
CA ASN A 77 20.95 0.47 15.03
C ASN A 77 21.96 -0.54 15.57
N LEU A 78 21.76 -1.00 16.80
CA LEU A 78 22.56 -2.07 17.40
C LEU A 78 22.42 -3.41 16.65
N PHE A 79 21.41 -3.55 15.80
CA PHE A 79 21.12 -4.75 15.01
C PHE A 79 21.14 -4.41 13.51
N PRO A 80 22.32 -4.27 12.87
CA PRO A 80 22.42 -3.89 11.47
C PRO A 80 21.62 -4.80 10.55
N GLY A 81 20.85 -4.18 9.65
CA GLY A 81 20.01 -4.89 8.68
C GLY A 81 18.70 -5.45 9.25
N LYS A 82 18.39 -5.20 10.53
CA LYS A 82 17.19 -5.75 11.20
C LYS A 82 16.27 -4.67 11.72
N VAL A 83 14.98 -4.98 11.75
CA VAL A 83 13.93 -4.08 12.24
C VAL A 83 12.95 -4.88 13.10
N TYR A 84 12.57 -4.36 14.26
CA TYR A 84 11.74 -5.04 15.25
C TYR A 84 10.57 -4.14 15.66
N ASN A 85 9.38 -4.69 15.88
CA ASN A 85 8.23 -3.94 16.41
C ASN A 85 7.93 -4.22 17.89
N ASN A 86 8.80 -4.98 18.57
CA ASN A 86 8.68 -5.31 19.97
C ASN A 86 10.06 -5.48 20.60
N ALA A 87 10.16 -5.19 21.90
CA ALA A 87 11.39 -5.23 22.68
C ALA A 87 11.92 -6.65 22.91
N ASP A 88 11.05 -7.68 22.83
CA ASP A 88 11.50 -9.07 22.88
C ASP A 88 12.27 -9.51 21.63
N ARG A 89 12.19 -8.70 20.55
CA ARG A 89 12.85 -8.92 19.25
C ARG A 89 12.61 -10.32 18.70
N ALA A 90 11.44 -10.89 18.98
CA ALA A 90 11.09 -12.24 18.57
C ALA A 90 11.04 -12.38 17.04
N LEU A 91 10.86 -11.27 16.33
CA LEU A 91 10.66 -11.24 14.90
C LEU A 91 11.38 -10.08 14.21
N ASP A 92 12.32 -10.42 13.33
CA ASP A 92 12.89 -9.47 12.36
C ASP A 92 11.90 -9.22 11.21
N LEU A 93 11.50 -7.97 11.07
CA LEU A 93 10.55 -7.47 10.08
C LEU A 93 11.21 -7.13 8.75
N TYR A 94 12.52 -6.84 8.75
CA TYR A 94 13.23 -6.50 7.51
C TYR A 94 13.63 -7.79 6.80
N GLY A 95 14.44 -8.64 7.43
CA GLY A 95 14.77 -9.98 6.94
C GLY A 95 15.14 -10.09 5.45
N ASP A 96 15.15 -11.32 4.93
CA ASP A 96 15.56 -11.59 3.54
C ASP A 96 14.39 -11.58 2.54
N ASN A 97 13.14 -11.47 3.01
CA ASN A 97 11.93 -11.72 2.21
C ASN A 97 11.06 -10.47 2.00
N ILE A 98 11.64 -9.27 2.08
CA ILE A 98 10.95 -8.01 1.75
C ILE A 98 11.33 -7.53 0.35
N GLU A 99 10.34 -7.03 -0.38
CA GLU A 99 10.54 -6.36 -1.66
C GLU A 99 10.15 -4.88 -1.49
N VAL A 100 11.16 -3.99 -1.50
CA VAL A 100 10.94 -2.54 -1.35
C VAL A 100 10.91 -1.89 -2.73
N ASP A 101 9.74 -1.38 -3.14
CA ASP A 101 9.54 -0.79 -4.46
C ASP A 101 10.04 0.65 -4.55
N TYR A 102 9.78 1.45 -3.53
CA TYR A 102 10.26 2.83 -3.44
C TYR A 102 11.09 2.97 -2.17
N ARG A 103 12.38 3.25 -2.35
CA ARG A 103 13.36 3.29 -1.27
C ARG A 103 13.92 4.70 -1.07
N GLY A 104 13.97 5.16 0.17
CA GLY A 104 14.60 6.42 0.55
C GLY A 104 14.05 7.61 -0.23
N TYR A 105 14.90 8.24 -1.03
CA TYR A 105 14.56 9.44 -1.81
C TYR A 105 13.47 9.22 -2.88
N GLU A 106 13.12 7.97 -3.19
CA GLU A 106 12.00 7.67 -4.08
C GLU A 106 10.63 7.77 -3.38
N VAL A 107 10.59 7.86 -2.04
CA VAL A 107 9.35 8.01 -1.28
C VAL A 107 8.94 9.49 -1.25
N THR A 108 8.31 9.95 -2.33
CA THR A 108 7.86 11.35 -2.51
C THR A 108 6.35 11.42 -2.68
N VAL A 109 5.77 12.61 -2.46
CA VAL A 109 4.34 12.84 -2.73
C VAL A 109 4.05 12.61 -4.21
N GLU A 110 4.94 13.09 -5.09
CA GLU A 110 4.82 12.91 -6.54
C GLU A 110 4.74 11.43 -6.94
N ASN A 111 5.65 10.59 -6.45
CA ASN A 111 5.66 9.17 -6.80
C ASN A 111 4.41 8.44 -6.27
N PHE A 112 3.92 8.80 -5.08
CA PHE A 112 2.69 8.24 -4.53
C PHE A 112 1.47 8.63 -5.38
N ILE A 113 1.32 9.89 -5.78
CA ILE A 113 0.22 10.34 -6.64
C ILE A 113 0.32 9.72 -8.04
N ARG A 114 1.52 9.64 -8.63
CA ARG A 114 1.74 8.98 -9.92
C ARG A 114 1.42 7.49 -9.87
N LEU A 115 1.72 6.81 -8.77
CA LEU A 115 1.36 5.41 -8.53
C LEU A 115 -0.17 5.22 -8.53
N LEU A 116 -0.89 6.00 -7.73
CA LEU A 116 -2.35 5.92 -7.64
C LEU A 116 -3.01 6.25 -8.98
N THR A 117 -2.55 7.29 -9.66
CA THR A 117 -3.18 7.76 -10.92
C THR A 117 -2.68 7.05 -12.18
N ASP A 118 -1.64 6.22 -12.06
CA ASP A 118 -0.86 5.59 -13.15
C ASP A 118 -0.48 6.58 -14.25
N ARG A 119 0.12 7.70 -13.83
CA ARG A 119 0.63 8.76 -14.70
C ARG A 119 2.15 8.75 -14.68
N TRP A 120 2.73 7.97 -15.59
CA TRP A 120 4.18 7.84 -15.78
C TRP A 120 4.60 8.37 -17.15
N ASP A 121 5.84 8.84 -17.26
CA ASP A 121 6.42 9.33 -18.51
C ASP A 121 6.78 8.15 -19.45
N GLY A 122 5.75 7.56 -20.06
CA GLY A 122 5.84 6.42 -20.98
C GLY A 122 6.18 5.10 -20.29
N ASP A 123 6.69 4.13 -21.06
CA ASP A 123 7.01 2.76 -20.60
C ASP A 123 8.26 2.66 -19.70
N LYS A 124 8.74 3.78 -19.16
CA LYS A 124 9.99 3.83 -18.37
C LYS A 124 9.81 3.33 -16.94
N GLN A 125 8.59 3.36 -16.40
CA GLN A 125 8.33 2.90 -15.03
C GLN A 125 8.29 1.36 -14.97
N PRO A 126 9.14 0.73 -14.15
CA PRO A 126 9.13 -0.73 -14.00
C PRO A 126 7.77 -1.25 -13.54
N ARG A 127 7.39 -2.44 -14.02
CA ARG A 127 6.11 -3.07 -13.67
C ARG A 127 5.93 -3.28 -12.16
N SER A 128 7.01 -3.62 -11.44
CA SER A 128 7.00 -3.77 -9.97
C SER A 128 6.63 -2.48 -9.24
N LYS A 129 6.96 -1.32 -9.83
CA LYS A 129 6.64 0.00 -9.28
C LYS A 129 5.35 0.58 -9.86
N ARG A 130 4.38 -0.26 -10.24
CA ARG A 130 3.08 0.17 -10.77
C ARG A 130 1.96 -0.57 -10.07
N LEU A 131 0.94 0.17 -9.65
CA LEU A 131 -0.29 -0.37 -9.09
C LEU A 131 -1.20 -0.83 -10.23
N LEU A 132 -1.11 -2.10 -10.67
CA LEU A 132 -1.81 -2.58 -11.87
C LEU A 132 -3.21 -3.13 -11.58
N THR A 133 -4.04 -2.29 -10.96
CA THR A 133 -5.41 -2.60 -10.55
C THR A 133 -6.46 -2.28 -11.63
N ASP A 134 -7.63 -2.90 -11.49
CA ASP A 134 -8.82 -2.77 -12.37
C ASP A 134 -10.13 -2.63 -11.54
N ASP A 135 -11.29 -2.64 -12.21
CA ASP A 135 -12.62 -2.51 -11.59
C ASP A 135 -13.06 -3.74 -10.79
N ARG A 136 -12.21 -4.76 -10.67
CA ARG A 136 -12.43 -5.95 -9.84
C ARG A 136 -11.36 -6.11 -8.76
N SER A 137 -10.52 -5.09 -8.57
CA SER A 137 -9.42 -5.10 -7.60
C SER A 137 -9.84 -4.40 -6.31
N ASN A 138 -9.76 -5.08 -5.16
CA ASN A 138 -9.83 -4.38 -3.88
C ASN A 138 -8.43 -3.91 -3.48
N ILE A 139 -8.34 -2.72 -2.88
CA ILE A 139 -7.05 -2.11 -2.54
C ILE A 139 -7.03 -1.75 -1.06
N PHE A 140 -6.07 -2.31 -0.34
CA PHE A 140 -5.72 -1.87 1.00
C PHE A 140 -4.60 -0.83 0.92
N ILE A 141 -4.88 0.39 1.39
CA ILE A 141 -3.89 1.47 1.44
C ILE A 141 -3.63 1.78 2.91
N TYR A 142 -2.39 1.56 3.35
CA TYR A 142 -1.94 1.86 4.70
C TYR A 142 -0.84 2.92 4.68
N MET A 143 -1.05 4.01 5.41
CA MET A 143 -0.08 5.09 5.52
C MET A 143 0.20 5.39 6.99
N THR A 144 1.46 5.65 7.32
CA THR A 144 1.86 6.08 8.67
C THR A 144 2.99 7.08 8.63
N GLY A 145 2.93 8.04 9.55
CA GLY A 145 3.91 9.11 9.64
C GLY A 145 3.44 10.24 10.55
N HIS A 146 4.05 11.41 10.36
CA HIS A 146 3.65 12.65 11.03
C HIS A 146 2.71 13.46 10.15
N GLY A 147 1.66 14.00 10.74
CA GLY A 147 0.66 14.78 10.03
C GLY A 147 -0.11 15.68 10.98
N GLY A 148 -1.17 16.26 10.47
CA GLY A 148 -2.05 17.16 11.20
C GLY A 148 -3.36 17.34 10.46
N ASN A 149 -4.03 18.48 10.70
CA ASN A 149 -5.33 18.75 10.10
C ASN A 149 -5.25 18.80 8.56
N GLU A 150 -5.78 17.76 7.92
CA GLU A 150 -5.85 17.56 6.47
C GLU A 150 -4.49 17.44 5.75
N PHE A 151 -3.40 17.09 6.44
CA PHE A 151 -2.11 16.81 5.79
C PHE A 151 -1.29 15.70 6.45
N LEU A 152 -0.41 15.06 5.65
CA LEU A 152 0.59 14.09 6.08
C LEU A 152 1.97 14.46 5.50
N LYS A 153 3.00 14.51 6.34
CA LYS A 153 4.38 14.81 5.93
C LYS A 153 5.04 13.63 5.26
N PHE A 154 5.78 13.90 4.20
CA PHE A 154 6.66 12.97 3.48
C PHE A 154 8.12 13.40 3.66
N GLN A 155 8.95 12.47 4.14
CA GLN A 155 10.40 12.58 4.30
C GLN A 155 10.88 13.85 5.03
N ASP A 156 10.04 14.44 5.89
CA ASP A 156 10.28 15.72 6.58
C ASP A 156 10.59 16.89 5.62
N ALA A 157 10.11 16.81 4.37
CA ALA A 157 10.40 17.78 3.32
C ALA A 157 9.15 18.22 2.53
N GLU A 158 8.20 17.31 2.32
CA GLU A 158 6.98 17.54 1.55
C GLU A 158 5.76 17.22 2.40
N GLU A 159 4.58 17.68 1.96
CA GLU A 159 3.29 17.38 2.59
C GLU A 159 2.29 16.98 1.51
N ILE A 160 1.50 15.95 1.78
CA ILE A 160 0.32 15.59 0.97
C ILE A 160 -0.94 16.00 1.72
N GLY A 161 -1.87 16.65 1.04
CA GLY A 161 -3.15 17.06 1.59
C GLY A 161 -4.24 15.98 1.45
N ALA A 162 -5.27 16.06 2.29
CA ALA A 162 -6.47 15.23 2.19
C ALA A 162 -7.16 15.34 0.80
N GLN A 163 -7.15 16.55 0.23
CA GLN A 163 -7.71 16.81 -1.10
C GLN A 163 -6.90 16.13 -2.23
N ASP A 164 -5.56 16.10 -2.13
CA ASP A 164 -4.72 15.46 -3.15
C ASP A 164 -5.01 13.96 -3.27
N ILE A 165 -5.22 13.30 -2.12
CA ILE A 165 -5.60 11.88 -2.07
C ILE A 165 -7.03 11.70 -2.61
N ALA A 166 -7.96 12.58 -2.25
CA ALA A 166 -9.34 12.55 -2.76
C ALA A 166 -9.38 12.63 -4.29
N ASP A 167 -8.63 13.57 -4.88
CA ASP A 167 -8.57 13.76 -6.33
C ASP A 167 -7.82 12.63 -7.04
N ALA A 168 -6.85 11.99 -6.38
CA ALA A 168 -6.21 10.78 -6.90
C ALA A 168 -7.19 9.60 -6.93
N PHE A 169 -7.97 9.40 -5.86
CA PHE A 169 -9.00 8.36 -5.82
C PHE A 169 -10.11 8.59 -6.84
N GLU A 170 -10.51 9.85 -7.08
CA GLU A 170 -11.46 10.15 -8.15
C GLU A 170 -10.92 9.76 -9.52
N GLN A 171 -9.66 10.08 -9.81
CA GLN A 171 -9.04 9.67 -11.07
C GLN A 171 -8.95 8.14 -11.18
N MET A 172 -8.72 7.43 -10.08
CA MET A 172 -8.77 5.96 -10.08
C MET A 172 -10.19 5.44 -10.37
N TRP A 173 -11.21 6.08 -9.81
CA TRP A 173 -12.61 5.74 -10.03
C TRP A 173 -13.04 5.96 -11.48
N GLU A 174 -12.76 7.15 -12.04
CA GLU A 174 -13.06 7.48 -13.45
C GLU A 174 -12.39 6.52 -14.42
N LYS A 175 -11.17 6.08 -14.10
CA LYS A 175 -10.39 5.12 -14.90
C LYS A 175 -10.69 3.66 -14.57
N ARG A 176 -11.66 3.36 -13.70
CA ARG A 176 -12.05 1.99 -13.33
C ARG A 176 -10.88 1.16 -12.80
N ARG A 177 -10.13 1.73 -11.84
CA ARG A 177 -8.90 1.13 -11.29
C ARG A 177 -9.06 0.56 -9.89
N TYR A 178 -10.29 0.49 -9.38
CA TYR A 178 -10.59 -0.25 -8.17
C TYR A 178 -12.06 -0.68 -8.15
N ASN A 179 -12.33 -1.77 -7.45
CA ASN A 179 -13.66 -2.15 -7.00
C ASN A 179 -14.00 -1.48 -5.67
N GLU A 180 -13.15 -1.70 -4.66
CA GLU A 180 -13.27 -1.15 -3.30
C GLU A 180 -11.90 -0.73 -2.75
N ILE A 181 -11.85 0.35 -1.96
CA ILE A 181 -10.64 0.80 -1.26
C ILE A 181 -10.88 0.75 0.25
N LEU A 182 -9.96 0.14 0.99
CA LEU A 182 -9.80 0.34 2.43
C LEU A 182 -8.60 1.26 2.67
N PHE A 183 -8.87 2.50 3.07
CA PHE A 183 -7.84 3.49 3.42
C PHE A 183 -7.66 3.53 4.94
N MET A 184 -6.49 3.13 5.41
CA MET A 184 -6.11 3.11 6.83
C MET A 184 -4.91 4.03 7.05
N ILE A 185 -5.01 4.94 8.03
CA ILE A 185 -3.95 5.92 8.26
C ILE A 185 -3.64 6.11 9.75
N ASP A 186 -2.36 6.00 10.11
CA ASP A 186 -1.86 6.19 11.47
C ASP A 186 -0.96 7.43 11.58
N THR A 187 -1.55 8.53 12.05
CA THR A 187 -0.91 9.84 12.20
C THR A 187 -1.69 10.72 13.18
N CYS A 188 -1.08 11.80 13.67
CA CYS A 188 -1.83 12.86 14.36
C CYS A 188 -2.92 13.43 13.44
N GLN A 189 -4.10 13.67 14.01
CA GLN A 189 -5.33 14.11 13.35
C GLN A 189 -5.73 13.29 12.12
N ALA A 190 -5.42 11.98 12.12
CA ALA A 190 -5.66 11.05 11.03
C ALA A 190 -7.08 11.11 10.43
N ASN A 191 -8.11 11.33 11.24
CA ASN A 191 -9.49 11.35 10.78
C ASN A 191 -9.82 12.48 9.80
N THR A 192 -8.98 13.52 9.75
CA THR A 192 -9.10 14.63 8.82
C THR A 192 -8.62 14.28 7.41
N MET A 193 -7.77 13.25 7.26
CA MET A 193 -7.17 12.87 5.98
C MET A 193 -8.16 12.30 4.96
N TYR A 194 -9.31 11.82 5.41
CA TYR A 194 -10.37 11.31 4.56
C TYR A 194 -11.61 12.21 4.56
N SER A 195 -11.56 13.42 5.14
CA SER A 195 -12.69 14.36 5.19
C SER A 195 -13.14 14.79 3.78
N ARG A 196 -12.19 14.83 2.84
CA ARG A 196 -12.39 15.30 1.46
C ARG A 196 -12.73 14.20 0.48
N PHE A 197 -12.77 12.92 0.88
CA PHE A 197 -13.10 11.85 -0.06
C PHE A 197 -14.55 12.00 -0.55
N TYR A 198 -14.75 11.80 -1.85
CA TYR A 198 -16.07 11.91 -2.50
C TYR A 198 -16.34 10.79 -3.52
N SER A 199 -15.32 10.03 -3.91
CA SER A 199 -15.48 8.87 -4.81
C SER A 199 -16.12 7.69 -4.08
N PRO A 200 -16.95 6.88 -4.76
CA PRO A 200 -17.68 5.78 -4.13
C PRO A 200 -16.77 4.58 -3.83
N ASN A 201 -17.30 3.64 -3.04
CA ASN A 201 -16.68 2.38 -2.67
C ASN A 201 -15.37 2.53 -1.87
N ILE A 202 -15.30 3.57 -1.04
CA ILE A 202 -14.14 3.83 -0.16
C ILE A 202 -14.58 3.70 1.30
N LEU A 203 -13.91 2.83 2.04
CA LEU A 203 -13.97 2.72 3.48
C LEU A 203 -12.70 3.32 4.07
N ALA A 204 -12.83 4.28 4.99
CA ALA A 204 -11.66 4.92 5.59
C ALA A 204 -11.65 4.80 7.11
N VAL A 205 -10.46 4.65 7.67
CA VAL A 205 -10.22 4.54 9.11
C VAL A 205 -8.94 5.28 9.50
N GLY A 206 -8.99 6.05 10.58
CA GLY A 206 -7.87 6.85 11.06
C GLY A 206 -7.62 6.63 12.55
N SER A 207 -6.38 6.87 13.01
CA SER A 207 -5.99 6.61 14.40
C SER A 207 -6.42 7.67 15.43
N SER A 208 -6.67 8.92 15.02
CA SER A 208 -6.98 10.01 15.96
C SER A 208 -7.91 11.09 15.36
N LYS A 209 -8.71 11.74 16.22
CA LYS A 209 -9.64 12.81 15.81
C LYS A 209 -8.90 14.13 15.52
N LEU A 210 -9.65 15.08 14.93
CA LEU A 210 -9.24 16.49 14.88
C LEU A 210 -8.85 16.95 16.30
N ASP A 211 -7.79 17.74 16.39
CA ASP A 211 -7.19 18.21 17.66
C ASP A 211 -6.61 17.13 18.58
N GLU A 212 -6.44 15.88 18.10
CA GLU A 212 -5.78 14.79 18.83
C GLU A 212 -4.49 14.32 18.17
N SER A 213 -3.49 14.04 19.01
CA SER A 213 -2.27 13.32 18.59
C SER A 213 -2.53 11.82 18.45
N SER A 214 -1.71 11.15 17.65
CA SER A 214 -1.51 9.69 17.72
C SER A 214 -0.32 9.39 18.63
N TYR A 215 -0.24 8.17 19.15
CA TYR A 215 0.74 7.81 20.18
C TYR A 215 1.52 6.56 19.83
N SER A 216 2.79 6.58 20.23
CA SER A 216 3.68 5.42 20.13
C SER A 216 3.42 4.40 21.25
N HIS A 217 3.88 3.18 21.01
CA HIS A 217 3.87 2.05 21.94
C HIS A 217 5.26 1.38 21.97
N HIS A 218 5.52 0.58 23.01
CA HIS A 218 6.75 -0.23 23.17
C HIS A 218 8.05 0.56 22.93
N ALA A 219 8.57 1.18 23.99
CA ALA A 219 9.94 1.69 23.97
C ALA A 219 10.93 0.53 24.09
N ASP A 220 11.91 0.44 23.19
CA ASP A 220 13.01 -0.51 23.28
C ASP A 220 14.26 0.23 23.79
N THR A 221 14.85 -0.25 24.87
CA THR A 221 16.00 0.40 25.50
C THR A 221 17.30 0.25 24.72
N ASP A 222 17.45 -0.82 23.95
CA ASP A 222 18.64 -1.08 23.13
C ASP A 222 18.57 -0.30 21.81
N VAL A 223 17.37 -0.15 21.24
CA VAL A 223 17.13 0.72 20.06
C VAL A 223 17.06 2.20 20.48
N GLY A 224 16.63 2.47 21.72
CA GLY A 224 16.58 3.81 22.32
C GLY A 224 15.40 4.68 21.88
N VAL A 225 14.41 4.10 21.19
CA VAL A 225 13.20 4.79 20.70
C VAL A 225 11.98 3.86 20.79
N ALA A 226 10.78 4.41 20.58
CA ALA A 226 9.58 3.60 20.41
C ALA A 226 9.60 2.87 19.05
N VAL A 227 9.20 1.60 19.06
CA VAL A 227 9.34 0.72 17.89
C VAL A 227 8.03 0.43 17.15
N ILE A 228 6.89 0.87 17.67
CA ILE A 228 5.58 0.71 17.01
C ILE A 228 4.61 1.81 17.46
N ASP A 229 3.56 2.11 16.69
CA ASP A 229 2.47 2.97 17.14
C ASP A 229 1.27 2.20 17.71
N ARG A 230 0.52 2.82 18.61
CA ARG A 230 -0.57 2.16 19.36
C ARG A 230 -1.69 1.66 18.46
N PHE A 231 -2.18 2.52 17.58
CA PHE A 231 -3.27 2.16 16.67
C PHE A 231 -2.85 0.99 15.77
N THR A 232 -1.64 1.05 15.23
CA THR A 232 -1.05 -0.04 14.45
C THR A 232 -0.88 -1.32 15.27
N TYR A 233 -0.37 -1.23 16.50
CA TYR A 233 -0.21 -2.38 17.40
C TYR A 233 -1.52 -3.13 17.64
N TYR A 234 -2.61 -2.43 17.98
CA TYR A 234 -3.89 -3.08 18.25
C TYR A 234 -4.56 -3.63 16.98
N ASN A 235 -4.35 -3.01 15.81
CA ASN A 235 -4.73 -3.61 14.54
C ASN A 235 -3.98 -4.92 14.31
N LEU A 236 -2.66 -4.94 14.52
CA LEU A 236 -1.85 -6.15 14.35
C LEU A 236 -2.22 -7.25 15.36
N GLU A 237 -2.48 -6.90 16.62
CA GLU A 237 -2.94 -7.86 17.63
C GLU A 237 -4.25 -8.56 17.22
N PHE A 238 -5.16 -7.82 16.58
CA PHE A 238 -6.36 -8.40 16.00
C PHE A 238 -6.03 -9.27 14.78
N LEU A 239 -5.26 -8.74 13.83
CA LEU A 239 -4.96 -9.38 12.55
C LEU A 239 -4.12 -10.66 12.71
N GLU A 240 -3.27 -10.78 13.73
CA GLU A 240 -2.54 -12.02 14.05
C GLU A 240 -3.46 -13.20 14.37
N LYS A 241 -4.70 -12.94 14.80
CA LYS A 241 -5.72 -13.97 15.06
C LYS A 241 -6.51 -14.35 13.79
N VAL A 242 -6.31 -13.65 12.69
CA VAL A 242 -6.98 -13.88 11.40
C VAL A 242 -6.11 -14.77 10.53
N ASP A 243 -6.68 -15.86 10.01
CA ASP A 243 -6.08 -16.69 8.97
C ASP A 243 -6.79 -16.49 7.61
N ARG A 244 -6.32 -17.20 6.57
CA ARG A 244 -6.82 -17.06 5.19
C ARG A 244 -8.26 -17.57 5.01
N GLN A 245 -8.78 -18.38 5.93
CA GLN A 245 -10.12 -18.94 5.91
C GLN A 245 -11.05 -18.24 6.90
N SER A 246 -10.54 -17.23 7.61
CA SER A 246 -11.27 -16.51 8.61
C SER A 246 -12.51 -15.83 8.04
N LYS A 247 -13.58 -15.88 8.81
CA LYS A 247 -14.85 -15.18 8.53
C LYS A 247 -14.99 -13.91 9.35
N THR A 248 -13.92 -13.47 9.99
CA THR A 248 -13.88 -12.23 10.75
C THR A 248 -14.13 -11.04 9.83
N THR A 249 -14.97 -10.14 10.27
CA THR A 249 -15.48 -9.04 9.46
C THR A 249 -14.73 -7.73 9.77
N ILE A 250 -14.82 -6.76 8.86
CA ILE A 250 -14.32 -5.41 9.12
C ILE A 250 -15.08 -4.76 10.28
N ALA A 251 -16.36 -5.09 10.48
CA ALA A 251 -17.10 -4.67 11.67
C ALA A 251 -16.46 -5.22 12.96
N ASP A 252 -15.99 -6.48 12.98
CA ASP A 252 -15.30 -7.06 14.13
C ASP A 252 -13.97 -6.36 14.41
N LEU A 253 -13.19 -6.06 13.36
CA LEU A 253 -11.94 -5.30 13.47
C LEU A 253 -12.20 -3.94 14.12
N PHE A 254 -13.18 -3.20 13.62
CA PHE A 254 -13.52 -1.87 14.15
C PHE A 254 -14.12 -1.93 15.55
N ALA A 255 -14.89 -2.97 15.87
CA ALA A 255 -15.41 -3.19 17.22
C ALA A 255 -14.32 -3.51 18.24
N SER A 256 -13.14 -3.96 17.80
CA SER A 256 -11.99 -4.22 18.67
C SER A 256 -11.30 -2.94 19.17
N TYR A 257 -11.56 -1.78 18.55
CA TYR A 257 -10.90 -0.54 18.92
C TYR A 257 -11.33 -0.04 20.30
N ASN A 258 -10.34 0.11 21.18
CA ASN A 258 -10.52 0.70 22.51
C ASN A 258 -9.70 2.00 22.63
N PRO A 259 -10.35 3.18 22.66
CA PRO A 259 -9.65 4.46 22.81
C PRO A 259 -8.76 4.57 24.05
N LYS A 260 -9.07 3.81 25.13
CA LYS A 260 -8.23 3.79 26.33
C LYS A 260 -6.90 3.11 26.11
N ASP A 261 -6.87 2.09 25.26
CA ASP A 261 -5.67 1.33 24.98
C ASP A 261 -4.84 2.03 23.87
N ILE A 262 -5.54 2.57 22.88
CA ILE A 262 -4.97 3.31 21.74
C ILE A 262 -4.47 4.70 22.15
N HIS A 263 -5.00 5.29 23.23
CA HIS A 263 -4.72 6.65 23.74
C HIS A 263 -5.17 7.80 22.82
N SER A 264 -5.88 7.50 21.74
CA SER A 264 -6.55 8.44 20.86
C SER A 264 -7.90 7.86 20.45
N ASN A 265 -8.71 8.63 19.72
CA ASN A 265 -10.01 8.17 19.23
C ASN A 265 -9.94 7.82 17.73
N PRO A 266 -9.87 6.52 17.37
CA PRO A 266 -9.99 6.11 15.98
C PRO A 266 -11.31 6.55 15.38
N GLY A 267 -11.27 6.99 14.12
CA GLY A 267 -12.45 7.34 13.35
C GLY A 267 -12.67 6.36 12.21
N ILE A 268 -13.94 6.16 11.84
CA ILE A 268 -14.36 5.33 10.71
C ILE A 268 -15.30 6.17 9.85
N ARG A 269 -15.05 6.19 8.55
CA ARG A 269 -15.91 6.82 7.55
C ARG A 269 -16.37 5.77 6.54
N ALA A 270 -17.67 5.50 6.51
CA ALA A 270 -18.27 4.44 5.71
C ALA A 270 -19.43 4.93 4.81
N ASP A 271 -19.74 6.23 4.78
CA ASP A 271 -20.82 6.80 3.95
C ASP A 271 -20.62 6.60 2.43
N LEU A 272 -19.36 6.47 2.00
CA LEU A 272 -19.00 6.18 0.61
C LEU A 272 -18.98 4.68 0.30
N PHE A 273 -19.08 3.81 1.31
CA PHE A 273 -18.94 2.36 1.18
C PHE A 273 -20.31 1.68 1.19
N LYS A 274 -20.61 0.87 0.16
CA LYS A 274 -21.98 0.39 -0.09
C LYS A 274 -22.38 -0.83 0.72
N ARG A 275 -21.43 -1.73 1.02
CA ARG A 275 -21.71 -2.99 1.71
C ARG A 275 -21.85 -2.77 3.21
N ASP A 276 -22.67 -3.59 3.87
CA ASP A 276 -22.69 -3.63 5.34
C ASP A 276 -21.35 -4.21 5.83
N LEU A 277 -20.70 -3.51 6.78
CA LEU A 277 -19.40 -3.91 7.32
C LEU A 277 -19.43 -5.28 8.01
N LYS A 278 -20.62 -5.77 8.41
CA LYS A 278 -20.82 -7.11 8.96
C LYS A 278 -20.73 -8.22 7.91
N ASP A 279 -20.85 -7.87 6.64
CA ASP A 279 -20.76 -8.80 5.50
C ASP A 279 -19.44 -8.65 4.74
N VAL A 280 -18.54 -7.79 5.22
CA VAL A 280 -17.25 -7.50 4.60
C VAL A 280 -16.17 -8.20 5.40
N LEU A 281 -15.53 -9.20 4.80
CA LEU A 281 -14.49 -9.95 5.46
C LEU A 281 -13.21 -9.12 5.55
N VAL A 282 -12.42 -9.30 6.61
CA VAL A 282 -11.05 -8.76 6.68
C VAL A 282 -10.22 -9.26 5.50
N THR A 283 -10.43 -10.52 5.09
CA THR A 283 -9.72 -11.12 3.95
C THR A 283 -10.06 -10.48 2.61
N ASP A 284 -11.15 -9.71 2.47
CA ASP A 284 -11.49 -8.97 1.25
C ASP A 284 -10.51 -7.83 0.95
N PHE A 285 -9.68 -7.44 1.92
CA PHE A 285 -8.64 -6.41 1.74
C PHE A 285 -7.24 -6.90 2.12
N PHE A 286 -7.13 -7.76 3.13
CA PHE A 286 -5.84 -8.21 3.65
C PHE A 286 -5.40 -9.57 3.10
N GLY A 287 -6.30 -10.36 2.52
CA GLY A 287 -6.05 -11.74 2.10
C GLY A 287 -5.89 -11.93 0.60
N SER A 288 -5.38 -13.10 0.19
CA SER A 288 -5.39 -13.51 -1.20
C SER A 288 -6.79 -13.91 -1.66
N VAL A 289 -7.14 -13.56 -2.89
CA VAL A 289 -8.31 -14.12 -3.57
C VAL A 289 -7.86 -15.29 -4.43
N GLN A 290 -8.31 -16.49 -4.12
CA GLN A 290 -8.15 -17.65 -5.00
C GLN A 290 -9.54 -18.10 -5.47
N HIS A 291 -9.97 -17.57 -6.61
CA HIS A 291 -11.10 -18.13 -7.33
C HIS A 291 -10.62 -19.40 -8.04
N ALA A 292 -10.86 -20.56 -7.43
CA ALA A 292 -10.82 -21.81 -8.17
C ALA A 292 -12.07 -21.86 -9.04
N GLU A 293 -11.94 -21.50 -10.31
CA GLU A 293 -12.98 -21.85 -11.29
C GLU A 293 -13.06 -23.38 -11.35
N VAL A 294 -14.08 -23.95 -10.71
CA VAL A 294 -14.44 -25.34 -10.93
C VAL A 294 -15.03 -25.40 -12.32
N ASP A 295 -14.21 -25.78 -13.29
CA ASP A 295 -14.68 -26.07 -14.64
C ASP A 295 -15.65 -27.27 -14.56
N ASN A 296 -16.94 -26.98 -14.41
CA ASN A 296 -18.03 -27.93 -14.54
C ASN A 296 -18.31 -28.24 -16.03
N SER A 297 -17.27 -28.22 -16.87
CA SER A 297 -17.32 -28.93 -18.13
C SER A 297 -17.44 -30.41 -17.79
N THR A 298 -18.64 -30.96 -17.98
CA THR A 298 -18.81 -32.39 -18.17
C THR A 298 -17.97 -32.78 -19.39
N HIS A 299 -16.70 -33.08 -19.16
CA HIS A 299 -15.86 -33.76 -20.13
C HIS A 299 -16.50 -35.12 -20.35
N ASN A 300 -17.30 -35.22 -21.41
CA ASN A 300 -17.58 -36.48 -22.06
C ASN A 300 -16.23 -37.08 -22.46
N GLY A 301 -15.73 -38.00 -21.63
CA GLY A 301 -14.65 -38.93 -21.93
C GLY A 301 -13.35 -38.29 -22.41
N THR A 302 -12.56 -37.71 -21.51
CA THR A 302 -11.11 -37.77 -21.68
C THR A 302 -10.69 -39.20 -21.40
N ASP A 303 -10.52 -39.96 -22.48
CA ASP A 303 -10.06 -41.34 -22.45
C ASP A 303 -8.69 -41.38 -21.74
N VAL A 304 -8.70 -41.83 -20.49
CA VAL A 304 -7.52 -41.97 -19.61
C VAL A 304 -6.43 -42.79 -20.31
N ASP A 305 -6.86 -43.66 -21.23
CA ASP A 305 -6.02 -44.48 -22.11
C ASP A 305 -5.14 -43.64 -23.06
N THR A 306 -5.61 -42.45 -23.48
CA THR A 306 -4.83 -41.53 -24.34
C THR A 306 -3.77 -40.79 -23.53
N ILE A 307 -4.06 -40.41 -22.29
CA ILE A 307 -3.10 -39.75 -21.39
C ILE A 307 -2.01 -40.75 -20.97
N LEU A 308 -2.39 -42.00 -20.65
CA LEU A 308 -1.44 -43.07 -20.33
C LEU A 308 -0.56 -43.44 -21.53
N LYS A 309 -1.12 -43.51 -22.75
CA LYS A 309 -0.33 -43.75 -23.97
C LYS A 309 0.68 -42.62 -24.23
N ASN A 310 0.30 -41.36 -24.02
CA ASN A 310 1.22 -40.24 -24.21
C ASN A 310 2.33 -40.20 -23.15
N LEU A 311 2.05 -40.61 -21.91
CA LEU A 311 3.07 -40.76 -20.86
C LEU A 311 4.04 -41.90 -21.17
N MET A 312 3.54 -43.06 -21.61
CA MET A 312 4.37 -44.22 -21.99
C MET A 312 5.26 -43.92 -23.21
N VAL A 313 4.75 -43.18 -24.20
CA VAL A 313 5.56 -42.73 -25.36
C VAL A 313 6.68 -41.78 -24.94
N SER A 314 6.47 -40.96 -23.89
CA SER A 314 7.50 -40.06 -23.37
C SER A 314 8.64 -40.79 -22.64
N GLU A 315 8.32 -41.92 -21.99
CA GLU A 315 9.33 -42.77 -21.34
C GLU A 315 10.14 -43.58 -22.36
N GLU A 316 9.51 -44.15 -23.38
CA GLU A 316 10.23 -44.82 -24.48
C GLU A 316 11.14 -43.86 -25.27
N LEU A 317 10.74 -42.59 -25.39
CA LEU A 317 11.56 -41.56 -26.02
C LEU A 317 12.75 -41.16 -25.13
N ARG A 318 12.57 -41.15 -23.81
CA ARG A 318 13.64 -40.93 -22.82
C ARG A 318 14.70 -42.03 -22.87
N ASP A 319 14.30 -43.29 -22.94
CA ASP A 319 15.23 -44.42 -23.01
C ASP A 319 16.04 -44.46 -24.31
N LYS A 320 15.44 -44.01 -25.43
CA LYS A 320 16.16 -43.86 -26.71
C LYS A 320 17.17 -42.71 -26.73
N ILE A 321 16.96 -41.66 -25.93
CA ILE A 321 17.88 -40.52 -25.80
C ILE A 321 19.05 -40.89 -24.88
N VAL A 322 18.80 -41.63 -23.81
CA VAL A 322 19.84 -42.10 -22.88
C VAL A 322 20.71 -43.22 -23.50
N GLY A 323 20.15 -44.06 -24.37
CA GLY A 323 20.88 -45.16 -25.02
C GLY A 323 21.87 -44.78 -26.12
N ARG A 324 21.98 -43.51 -26.53
CA ARG A 324 22.83 -43.09 -27.67
C ARG A 324 23.97 -42.12 -27.31
N GLY A 325 24.20 -41.86 -26.03
CA GLY A 325 25.19 -40.89 -25.53
C GLY A 325 26.39 -41.51 -24.81
N GLY A 326 27.01 -42.56 -25.36
CA GLY A 326 28.28 -43.08 -24.87
C GLY A 326 29.46 -42.47 -25.63
N ASN A 327 30.05 -41.38 -25.11
CA ASN A 327 31.51 -41.21 -25.06
C ASN A 327 31.90 -39.94 -24.29
N THR A 328 32.83 -40.17 -23.37
CA THR A 328 33.49 -39.26 -22.44
C THR A 328 34.37 -38.22 -23.11
N THR A 329 34.29 -36.97 -22.66
CA THR A 329 35.45 -36.08 -22.56
C THR A 329 35.36 -35.33 -21.23
N GLU A 330 36.31 -35.61 -20.36
CA GLU A 330 36.60 -34.90 -19.12
C GLU A 330 36.83 -33.41 -19.42
N VAL A 331 36.20 -32.55 -18.63
CA VAL A 331 36.62 -31.15 -18.49
C VAL A 331 36.81 -30.89 -17.01
N GLU A 332 38.07 -30.65 -16.67
CA GLU A 332 38.59 -30.36 -15.34
C GLU A 332 37.89 -29.15 -14.71
N THR A 333 37.61 -29.28 -13.41
CA THR A 333 37.25 -28.18 -12.51
C THR A 333 38.50 -27.34 -12.18
N PRO A 334 38.47 -26.00 -12.27
CA PRO A 334 39.50 -25.20 -11.64
C PRO A 334 39.21 -24.99 -10.15
N GLU A 335 40.26 -25.23 -9.39
CA GLU A 335 40.44 -25.03 -7.96
C GLU A 335 40.18 -23.60 -7.47
N VAL A 336 39.78 -23.55 -6.20
CA VAL A 336 39.70 -22.39 -5.32
C VAL A 336 41.09 -21.78 -5.12
N ALA A 337 41.27 -20.52 -5.51
CA ALA A 337 42.42 -19.71 -5.12
C ALA A 337 42.02 -18.70 -4.04
N SER A 338 42.53 -18.95 -2.84
CA SER A 338 42.65 -18.04 -1.71
C SER A 338 43.46 -16.79 -2.08
N SER A 339 42.98 -15.59 -1.72
CA SER A 339 43.87 -14.46 -1.48
C SER A 339 43.41 -13.63 -0.28
N THR A 340 44.21 -13.71 0.77
CA THR A 340 44.31 -12.77 1.88
C THR A 340 45.22 -11.60 1.47
N ALA A 341 44.77 -10.36 1.71
CA ALA A 341 45.63 -9.19 2.00
C ALA A 341 44.69 -8.04 2.41
N ALA A 342 44.64 -7.59 3.67
CA ALA A 342 45.64 -6.87 4.46
C ALA A 342 45.21 -5.39 4.61
N ALA A 343 45.05 -5.00 5.87
CA ALA A 343 44.71 -3.67 6.32
C ALA A 343 45.80 -2.64 5.97
N ALA A 344 45.38 -1.41 5.68
CA ALA A 344 46.23 -0.24 5.74
C ALA A 344 45.48 0.92 6.42
N ALA A 345 46.01 1.35 7.55
CA ALA A 345 45.63 2.55 8.28
C ALA A 345 46.43 3.76 7.79
N ALA A 346 45.80 4.93 7.72
CA ALA A 346 46.40 6.27 7.85
C ALA A 346 45.25 7.30 7.93
N ALA A 347 44.93 7.85 9.10
CA ALA A 347 45.48 9.09 9.67
C ALA A 347 44.98 10.37 8.96
N GLY A 348 44.18 11.18 9.70
CA GLY A 348 43.61 12.48 9.28
C GLY A 348 44.65 13.60 9.10
N PRO A 349 44.21 14.82 8.71
CA PRO A 349 43.73 15.86 9.65
C PRO A 349 42.56 16.70 9.05
N LYS A 350 41.88 17.68 9.66
CA LYS A 350 42.03 18.56 10.84
C LYS A 350 40.68 19.24 11.08
N GLU A 351 40.41 19.61 12.32
CA GLU A 351 39.31 20.48 12.75
C GLU A 351 39.33 21.85 12.03
N GLU A 352 38.14 22.33 11.66
CA GLU A 352 37.89 23.75 11.52
C GLU A 352 36.57 24.09 12.22
N THR A 353 36.69 24.88 13.29
CA THR A 353 35.61 25.41 14.11
C THR A 353 34.91 26.55 13.39
N GLY A 354 33.64 26.37 13.01
CA GLY A 354 32.77 27.40 12.44
C GLY A 354 31.56 27.68 13.34
N LYS A 355 31.30 28.96 13.61
CA LYS A 355 30.36 29.55 14.58
C LYS A 355 28.87 29.17 14.41
N PRO A 356 28.03 29.37 15.45
CA PRO A 356 26.60 29.07 15.41
C PRO A 356 25.84 30.04 14.49
N LEU A 357 24.86 29.51 13.76
CA LEU A 357 23.84 30.29 13.05
C LEU A 357 22.89 30.94 14.07
N PRO A 358 22.50 32.22 13.90
CA PRO A 358 21.62 32.91 14.84
C PRO A 358 20.16 32.50 14.65
N GLU A 359 19.43 32.50 15.77
CA GLU A 359 17.97 32.36 15.89
C GLU A 359 17.22 33.37 15.01
N ALA A 360 16.15 32.91 14.36
CA ALA A 360 15.19 33.79 13.70
C ALA A 360 14.18 34.30 14.75
N ASP A 361 14.19 35.61 14.94
CA ASP A 361 13.30 36.40 15.80
C ASP A 361 11.94 36.60 15.11
N ASP A 362 10.88 36.24 15.84
CA ASP A 362 9.48 36.55 15.54
C ASP A 362 9.19 38.02 15.90
N SER A 363 9.36 38.95 14.95
CA SER A 363 8.67 40.25 15.01
C SER A 363 8.80 41.08 13.73
N ALA A 364 7.78 41.06 12.85
CA ALA A 364 7.50 42.18 11.94
C ALA A 364 6.05 42.15 11.43
N HIS A 365 5.14 42.75 12.20
CA HIS A 365 3.88 43.25 11.67
C HIS A 365 4.12 44.56 10.89
N GLY A 366 3.67 44.60 9.64
CA GLY A 366 3.56 45.80 8.81
C GLY A 366 2.36 45.68 7.86
N PRO A 367 1.66 46.78 7.51
CA PRO A 367 0.21 46.75 7.29
C PRO A 367 -0.23 46.30 5.90
N LEU A 368 -1.45 45.76 5.87
CA LEU A 368 -2.24 45.38 4.70
C LEU A 368 -2.42 46.57 3.74
N SER A 369 -1.99 46.42 2.49
CA SER A 369 -2.36 47.32 1.40
C SER A 369 -3.65 46.85 0.73
N VAL A 370 -4.60 47.77 0.66
CA VAL A 370 -5.93 47.62 0.06
C VAL A 370 -5.82 47.65 -1.46
N LEU A 371 -6.20 46.57 -2.14
CA LEU A 371 -6.39 46.53 -3.59
C LEU A 371 -7.82 46.99 -3.94
N GLY A 372 -7.90 48.04 -4.76
CA GLY A 372 -9.13 48.69 -5.20
C GLY A 372 -9.93 47.93 -6.29
N PRO A 373 -11.13 48.41 -6.61
CA PRO A 373 -12.11 47.69 -7.43
C PRO A 373 -11.83 47.88 -8.92
N ALA A 374 -10.94 47.05 -9.50
CA ALA A 374 -10.75 46.99 -10.95
C ALA A 374 -10.52 45.56 -11.49
N THR A 375 -10.67 44.53 -10.66
CA THR A 375 -10.41 43.13 -11.04
C THR A 375 -11.64 42.24 -10.84
N ILE A 376 -12.85 42.81 -11.01
CA ILE A 376 -14.12 42.08 -11.07
C ILE A 376 -14.84 42.51 -12.35
N ALA A 377 -14.29 42.14 -13.50
CA ALA A 377 -14.96 42.27 -14.80
C ALA A 377 -14.50 41.26 -15.85
N ALA A 378 -13.44 40.47 -15.60
CA ALA A 378 -12.89 39.55 -16.59
C ALA A 378 -13.31 38.07 -16.42
N ILE A 379 -14.06 37.70 -15.36
CA ILE A 379 -14.46 36.30 -15.11
C ILE A 379 -15.95 36.03 -15.45
N ALA A 380 -16.74 37.07 -15.74
CA ALA A 380 -18.16 36.90 -16.08
C ALA A 380 -18.44 36.61 -17.57
N ALA A 381 -17.45 36.72 -18.47
CA ALA A 381 -17.66 36.59 -19.92
C ALA A 381 -17.42 35.16 -20.48
N VAL A 382 -16.83 34.24 -19.70
CA VAL A 382 -16.54 32.87 -20.18
C VAL A 382 -17.64 31.87 -19.79
N VAL A 383 -18.53 32.22 -18.86
CA VAL A 383 -19.61 31.33 -18.40
C VAL A 383 -20.89 31.40 -19.26
N PHE A 384 -21.05 32.41 -20.13
CA PHE A 384 -22.28 32.58 -20.92
C PHE A 384 -22.25 32.05 -22.37
N ILE A 385 -21.12 31.54 -22.86
CA ILE A 385 -20.99 31.02 -24.24
C ILE A 385 -21.02 29.47 -24.28
N GLY A 386 -20.86 28.78 -23.14
CA GLY A 386 -20.84 27.31 -23.07
C GLY A 386 -22.21 26.62 -23.00
N SER A 387 -23.30 27.34 -22.73
CA SER A 387 -24.61 26.74 -22.41
C SER A 387 -25.60 26.65 -23.57
N SER A 388 -25.19 26.96 -24.81
CA SER A 388 -26.10 26.99 -25.98
C SER A 388 -25.77 25.99 -27.09
N LEU A 389 -24.87 25.02 -26.86
CA LEU A 389 -24.42 24.06 -27.89
C LEU A 389 -24.65 22.58 -27.56
N VAL A 390 -25.46 22.26 -26.55
CA VAL A 390 -25.96 20.90 -26.31
C VAL A 390 -27.48 20.91 -26.27
N ARG A 391 -28.09 21.07 -27.45
CA ARG A 391 -29.47 20.69 -27.77
C ARG A 391 -29.68 20.85 -29.28
N LEU A 392 -29.32 19.82 -30.03
CA LEU A 392 -29.92 19.40 -31.30
C LEU A 392 -29.60 17.93 -31.53
#